data_AF-A0A9D4NJL4-F1
#
_entry.id   AF-A0A9D4NJL4-F1
#
_cell.length_a   1.000
_cell.length_b   1.000
_cell.length_c   1.000
_cell.angle_alpha   90.00
_cell.angle_beta   90.00
_cell.angle_gamma   90.00
#
_symmetry.space_group_name_H-M   'P 1'
#
loop_
_entity.id
_entity.type
_entity.pdbx_description
1 polymer ?
#
loop_
_entity_poly.entity_id
_entity_poly.type
_entity_poly.pdbx_seq_one_letter_code
_entity_poly.pdbx_strand_id
1 'polypeptide(L)'
;MVKSLNSRFSDNSDGSVLTAMSNLFDPSIPVTQILSDIDTVSDYLGTVGIEGSQSELLCFANFARASHNSGNKSVTDIHSAANLAIKNVNSYPASAEAAKRLLVSPSVYSRL
;
A
#
# COMPACT_ATOMS: atom_id res chain seq x y z
N MET A 1 -5.47 -23.38 -20.96
CA MET A 1 -6.32 -23.51 -19.75
C MET A 1 -6.27 -22.17 -19.02
N VAL A 2 -7.24 -21.29 -19.30
CA VAL A 2 -7.31 -19.95 -18.71
C VAL A 2 -7.76 -20.13 -17.26
N LYS A 3 -6.86 -19.96 -16.29
CA LYS A 3 -7.25 -19.95 -14.87
C LYS A 3 -8.25 -18.81 -14.70
N SER A 4 -9.50 -19.15 -14.40
CA SER A 4 -10.57 -18.22 -14.09
C SER A 4 -10.07 -17.14 -13.13
N LEU A 5 -10.27 -15.86 -13.47
CA LEU A 5 -9.94 -14.72 -12.60
C LEU A 5 -10.57 -14.88 -11.20
N ASN A 6 -11.70 -15.59 -11.08
CA ASN A 6 -12.33 -15.87 -9.80
C ASN A 6 -11.49 -16.79 -8.89
N SER A 7 -10.56 -17.59 -9.41
CA SER A 7 -9.67 -18.42 -8.59
C SER A 7 -8.48 -17.68 -7.99
N ARG A 8 -8.16 -16.45 -8.47
CA ARG A 8 -7.09 -15.63 -7.87
C ARG A 8 -7.59 -14.73 -6.72
N PHE A 9 -8.91 -14.57 -6.58
CA PHE A 9 -9.51 -13.65 -5.61
C PHE A 9 -10.44 -14.32 -4.59
N SER A 10 -10.65 -15.64 -4.65
CA SER A 10 -11.69 -16.31 -3.83
C SER A 10 -11.24 -16.83 -2.47
N ASP A 11 -9.95 -16.95 -2.15
CA ASP A 11 -9.56 -17.64 -0.89
C ASP A 11 -8.45 -17.00 -0.07
N ASN A 12 -7.75 -15.99 -0.57
CA ASN A 12 -6.81 -15.23 0.25
C ASN A 12 -6.64 -13.85 -0.38
N SER A 13 -7.25 -12.84 0.20
CA SER A 13 -6.58 -11.54 0.29
C SER A 13 -5.29 -11.83 1.06
N ASP A 14 -4.24 -12.24 0.34
CA ASP A 14 -2.98 -12.73 0.91
C ASP A 14 -2.57 -11.80 2.05
N GLY A 15 -2.57 -12.29 3.29
CA GLY A 15 -2.27 -11.46 4.46
C GLY A 15 -0.91 -10.77 4.33
N SER A 16 -0.01 -11.32 3.52
CA SER A 16 1.25 -10.71 3.10
C SER A 16 1.06 -9.43 2.28
N VAL A 17 0.11 -9.38 1.33
CA VAL A 17 -0.17 -8.17 0.54
C VAL A 17 -0.76 -7.08 1.43
N LEU A 18 -1.71 -7.42 2.31
CA LEU A 18 -2.27 -6.46 3.25
C LEU A 18 -1.20 -5.93 4.23
N THR A 19 -0.34 -6.82 4.73
CA THR A 19 0.79 -6.43 5.58
C THR A 19 1.78 -5.55 4.83
N ALA A 20 2.13 -5.89 3.59
CA ALA A 20 3.02 -5.09 2.76
C ALA A 20 2.42 -3.72 2.44
N MET A 21 1.12 -3.64 2.16
CA MET A 21 0.41 -2.37 2.00
C MET A 21 0.43 -1.56 3.29
N SER A 22 0.11 -2.16 4.45
CA SER A 22 0.19 -1.50 5.75
C SER A 22 1.59 -0.95 6.02
N ASN A 23 2.63 -1.76 5.82
CA ASN A 23 4.03 -1.36 6.02
C ASN A 23 4.46 -0.25 5.06
N LEU A 24 4.01 -0.28 3.80
CA LEU A 24 4.30 0.76 2.82
C LEU A 24 3.80 2.14 3.27
N PHE A 25 2.65 2.18 3.93
CA PHE A 25 2.06 3.41 4.49
C PHE A 25 2.46 3.66 5.94
N ASP A 26 3.23 2.78 6.57
CA ASP A 26 3.70 2.96 7.94
C ASP A 26 5.05 3.70 7.94
N PRO A 27 5.08 4.99 8.34
CA PRO A 27 6.31 5.76 8.35
C PRO A 27 7.34 5.28 9.39
N SER A 28 6.92 4.41 10.33
CA SER A 28 7.79 3.84 11.36
C SER A 28 8.64 2.67 10.84
N ILE A 29 8.25 2.06 9.72
CA ILE A 29 8.94 0.89 9.18
C ILE A 29 10.28 1.29 8.51
N PRO A 30 11.35 0.52 8.71
CA PRO A 30 12.63 0.76 8.04
C PRO A 30 12.52 0.62 6.52
N VAL A 31 13.19 1.50 5.77
CA VAL A 31 13.21 1.47 4.29
C VAL A 31 13.71 0.12 3.74
N THR A 32 14.62 -0.54 4.45
CA THR A 32 15.13 -1.87 4.07
C THR A 32 14.05 -2.94 4.07
N GLN A 33 13.02 -2.81 4.91
CA GLN A 33 11.89 -3.72 4.98
C GLN A 33 10.82 -3.33 3.94
N ILE A 34 10.64 -2.03 3.70
CA ILE A 34 9.70 -1.50 2.70
C ILE A 34 10.05 -1.92 1.27
N LEU A 35 11.33 -2.15 0.93
CA LEU A 35 11.71 -2.56 -0.43
C LEU A 35 11.05 -3.89 -0.85
N SER A 36 11.05 -4.89 0.04
CA SER A 36 10.38 -6.17 -0.21
C SER A 36 8.85 -6.04 -0.25
N ASP A 37 8.32 -5.13 0.56
CA ASP A 37 6.89 -4.82 0.59
C ASP A 37 6.45 -4.09 -0.71
N ILE A 38 7.30 -3.21 -1.26
CA ILE A 38 7.06 -2.53 -2.54
C ILE A 38 6.94 -3.53 -3.69
N ASP A 39 7.83 -4.54 -3.74
CA ASP A 39 7.74 -5.59 -4.76
C ASP A 39 6.39 -6.32 -4.67
N THR A 40 5.99 -6.70 -3.44
CA THR A 40 4.72 -7.38 -3.18
C THR A 40 3.50 -6.53 -3.57
N VAL A 41 3.51 -5.25 -3.22
CA VAL A 41 2.43 -4.31 -3.58
C VAL A 41 2.41 -4.07 -5.09
N SER A 42 3.57 -3.90 -5.71
CA SER A 42 3.73 -3.71 -7.16
C SER A 42 3.16 -4.89 -7.94
N ASP A 43 3.53 -6.12 -7.55
CA ASP A 43 3.02 -7.34 -8.18
C ASP A 43 1.50 -7.45 -8.03
N TYR A 44 0.97 -7.17 -6.83
CA TYR A 44 -0.46 -7.15 -6.60
C TYR A 44 -1.16 -6.11 -7.48
N LEU A 45 -0.65 -4.87 -7.56
CA LEU A 45 -1.18 -3.82 -8.44
C LEU A 45 -1.18 -4.26 -9.92
N GLY A 46 -0.13 -4.97 -10.35
CA GLY A 46 -0.07 -5.58 -11.68
C GLY A 46 -1.19 -6.60 -11.92
N THR A 47 -1.55 -7.40 -10.90
CA THR A 47 -2.65 -8.38 -11.05
C THR A 47 -4.03 -7.76 -11.22
N VAL A 48 -4.22 -6.53 -10.75
CA VAL A 48 -5.47 -5.77 -10.81
C VAL A 48 -5.46 -4.71 -11.93
N GLY A 49 -4.46 -4.76 -12.81
CA GLY A 49 -4.38 -3.94 -14.02
C GLY A 49 -3.86 -2.52 -13.81
N ILE A 50 -3.19 -2.25 -12.69
CA ILE A 50 -2.51 -0.97 -12.43
C ILE A 50 -1.02 -1.19 -12.66
N GLU A 51 -0.35 -0.34 -13.44
CA GLU A 51 1.12 -0.34 -13.47
C GLU A 51 1.64 0.12 -12.11
N GLY A 52 1.97 -0.85 -11.24
CA GLY A 52 2.69 -0.61 -10.01
C GLY A 52 4.11 -0.18 -10.32
N SER A 53 4.36 1.12 -10.48
CA SER A 53 5.73 1.60 -10.62
C SER A 53 6.42 1.52 -9.27
N GLN A 54 7.34 0.57 -9.09
CA GLN A 54 8.14 0.43 -7.87
C GLN A 54 8.80 1.76 -7.46
N SER A 55 9.29 2.51 -8.44
CA SER A 55 9.87 3.83 -8.25
C SER A 55 8.87 4.83 -7.66
N GLU A 56 7.61 4.76 -8.06
CA GLU A 56 6.55 5.62 -7.52
C GLU A 56 6.23 5.24 -6.06
N LEU A 57 6.02 3.95 -5.78
CA LEU A 57 5.75 3.44 -4.43
C LEU A 57 6.91 3.79 -3.46
N LEU A 58 8.15 3.66 -3.93
CA LEU A 58 9.34 4.04 -3.17
C LEU A 58 9.42 5.56 -2.91
N CYS A 59 9.11 6.36 -3.93
CA CYS A 59 9.09 7.82 -3.82
C CYS A 59 8.05 8.27 -2.79
N PHE A 60 6.85 7.68 -2.83
CA PHE A 60 5.79 7.96 -1.88
C PHE A 60 6.17 7.55 -0.45
N ALA A 61 6.72 6.34 -0.24
CA ALA A 61 7.15 5.87 1.07
C ALA A 61 8.19 6.81 1.70
N ASN A 62 9.16 7.26 0.90
CA ASN A 62 10.15 8.25 1.36
C ASN A 62 9.51 9.61 1.69
N PHE A 63 8.52 10.06 0.90
CA PHE A 63 7.78 11.29 1.15
C PHE A 63 6.95 11.23 2.45
N ALA A 64 6.22 10.13 2.66
CA ALA A 64 5.44 9.90 3.88
C ALA A 64 6.34 9.92 5.12
N ARG A 65 7.50 9.27 5.04
CA ARG A 65 8.50 9.22 6.12
C ARG A 65 9.18 10.57 6.37
N ALA A 66 9.52 11.33 5.33
CA ALA A 66 10.03 12.68 5.48
C ALA A 66 9.00 13.61 6.14
N SER A 67 7.72 13.42 5.81
CA SER A 67 6.61 14.14 6.45
C SER A 67 6.48 13.79 7.94
N HIS A 68 6.69 12.52 8.30
CA HIS A 68 6.73 12.07 9.70
C HIS A 68 7.93 12.65 10.48
N ASN A 69 9.15 12.54 9.93
CA ASN A 69 10.38 12.97 10.60
C ASN A 69 10.53 14.49 10.73
N SER A 70 9.91 15.28 9.85
CA SER A 70 9.98 16.75 9.88
C SER A 70 9.12 17.39 10.98
N GLY A 71 8.48 16.60 11.85
CA GLY A 71 7.56 17.12 12.87
C GLY A 71 6.27 17.68 12.29
N ASN A 72 6.01 17.47 11.00
CA ASN A 72 4.76 17.80 10.36
C ASN A 72 3.73 16.75 10.80
N LYS A 73 3.07 17.03 11.94
CA LYS A 73 2.19 16.13 12.70
C LYS A 73 0.99 15.55 11.93
N SER A 74 0.87 15.79 10.63
CA SER A 74 -0.27 15.33 9.84
C SER A 74 -0.15 13.86 9.40
N VAL A 75 1.02 13.24 9.51
CA VAL A 75 1.25 11.83 9.12
C VAL A 75 1.84 11.09 10.31
N THR A 76 0.99 10.72 11.27
CA THR A 76 1.39 9.97 12.48
C THR A 76 1.09 8.48 12.41
N ASP A 77 0.36 8.05 11.38
CA ASP A 77 -0.25 6.72 11.30
C ASP A 77 -0.51 6.31 9.85
N ILE A 78 -0.68 4.99 9.65
CA ILE A 78 -0.92 4.33 8.36
C ILE A 78 -2.13 4.93 7.63
N HIS A 79 -3.20 5.28 8.35
CA HIS A 79 -4.40 5.85 7.75
C HIS A 79 -4.17 7.28 7.26
N SER A 80 -3.44 8.09 8.01
CA SER A 80 -3.04 9.43 7.59
C SER A 80 -2.13 9.39 6.36
N ALA A 81 -1.19 8.45 6.30
CA ALA A 81 -0.36 8.21 5.12
C ALA A 81 -1.16 7.70 3.91
N ALA A 82 -2.08 6.75 4.10
CA ALA A 82 -2.98 6.29 3.06
C ALA A 82 -3.86 7.43 2.52
N ASN A 83 -4.40 8.27 3.40
CA ASN A 83 -5.14 9.47 3.00
C ASN A 83 -4.28 10.48 2.26
N LEU A 84 -3.00 10.62 2.64
CA LEU A 84 -2.05 11.48 1.94
C LEU A 84 -1.78 10.97 0.52
N ALA A 85 -1.66 9.65 0.33
CA ALA A 85 -1.53 9.05 -0.99
C ALA A 85 -2.75 9.37 -1.87
N ILE A 86 -3.95 9.19 -1.32
CA ILE A 86 -5.21 9.49 -2.02
C ILE A 86 -5.30 10.97 -2.40
N LYS A 87 -4.92 11.88 -1.51
CA LYS A 87 -4.88 13.33 -1.79
C LYS A 87 -3.89 13.70 -2.89
N ASN A 88 -2.81 12.92 -3.05
CA ASN A 88 -1.77 13.13 -4.05
C ASN A 88 -1.87 12.12 -5.20
N VAL A 89 -3.07 11.63 -5.54
CA VAL A 89 -3.30 10.65 -6.62
C VAL A 89 -2.72 11.07 -7.97
N ASN A 90 -2.65 12.38 -8.26
CA ASN A 90 -2.06 12.88 -9.51
C ASN A 90 -0.54 12.72 -9.55
N SER A 91 0.12 12.69 -8.38
CA SER A 91 1.57 12.53 -8.25
C SER A 91 1.96 11.08 -7.95
N TYR A 92 1.09 10.34 -7.27
CA TYR A 92 1.31 8.97 -6.82
C TYR A 92 0.06 8.09 -7.08
N PRO A 93 -0.28 7.80 -8.35
CA PRO A 93 -1.48 7.04 -8.68
C PRO A 93 -1.46 5.58 -8.20
N ALA A 94 -0.32 4.89 -8.31
CA ALA A 94 -0.18 3.51 -7.82
C ALA A 94 -0.30 3.45 -6.29
N SER A 95 0.33 4.41 -5.60
CA SER A 95 0.27 4.52 -4.13
C SER A 95 -1.15 4.87 -3.67
N ALA A 96 -1.84 5.78 -4.36
CA ALA A 96 -3.23 6.11 -4.06
C ALA A 96 -4.17 4.91 -4.25
N GLU A 97 -3.96 4.10 -5.28
CA GLU A 97 -4.77 2.91 -5.51
C GLU A 97 -4.49 1.82 -4.47
N ALA A 98 -3.22 1.64 -4.10
CA ALA A 98 -2.85 0.77 -3.00
C ALA A 98 -3.50 1.23 -1.68
N ALA A 99 -3.47 2.53 -1.39
CA ALA A 99 -4.11 3.11 -0.22
C ALA A 99 -5.63 2.90 -0.21
N LYS A 100 -6.32 3.12 -1.34
CA LYS A 100 -7.76 2.84 -1.44
C LYS A 100 -8.07 1.38 -1.13
N ARG A 101 -7.29 0.44 -1.67
CA ARG A 101 -7.49 -0.98 -1.42
C ARG A 101 -7.18 -1.38 0.01
N LEU A 102 -6.18 -0.76 0.64
CA LEU A 102 -5.91 -0.94 2.07
C LEU A 102 -7.09 -0.45 2.92
N LEU A 103 -7.69 0.70 2.60
CA LEU A 103 -8.82 1.28 3.33
C LEU A 103 -10.17 0.60 3.04
N VAL A 104 -10.35 0.04 1.85
CA VAL A 104 -11.56 -0.68 1.42
C VAL A 104 -11.49 -2.17 1.77
N SER A 105 -10.30 -2.71 1.99
CA SER A 105 -10.16 -4.06 2.53
C SER A 105 -10.93 -4.09 3.85
N PRO A 106 -11.97 -4.94 3.95
CA PRO A 106 -12.71 -5.05 5.18
C PRO A 106 -11.66 -5.42 6.21
N SER A 107 -11.47 -4.52 7.15
CA SER A 107 -10.66 -4.79 8.32
C SER A 107 -11.01 -6.20 8.78
N VAL A 108 -9.99 -6.90 9.23
CA VAL A 108 -10.08 -8.00 10.19
C VAL A 108 -10.71 -7.43 11.48
N TYR A 109 -11.94 -6.90 11.39
CA TYR A 109 -12.82 -6.50 12.47
C TYR A 109 -13.83 -7.63 12.61
N SER A 110 -13.37 -8.81 12.98
CA SER A 110 -14.22 -9.83 13.60
C SER A 110 -13.45 -11.11 13.91
N ARG A 111 -12.38 -11.07 14.71
CA ARG A 111 -12.08 -12.21 15.61
C ARG A 111 -11.45 -11.71 16.92
N LEU A 112 -12.28 -11.87 17.97
CA LEU A 112 -12.04 -11.83 19.42
C LEU A 112 -12.25 -10.48 20.10
#